data_AF-A0A7C5FQ79-F1
#
_entry.id   AF-A0A7C5FQ79-F1
#
_cell.length_a   1.000
_cell.length_b   1.000
_cell.length_c   1.000
_cell.angle_alpha   90.00
_cell.angle_beta   90.00
_cell.angle_gamma   90.00
#
_symmetry.space_group_name_H-M   'P 1'
#
loop_
_entity.id
_entity.type
_entity.pdbx_description
1 polymer ?
#
loop_
_entity_poly.entity_id
_entity_poly.type
_entity_poly.pdbx_seq_one_letter_code
_entity_poly.pdbx_strand_id
1 'polypeptide(L)'
;MTKTQHEIELLPHSIEAEQSLLGAVMHSDKALAGAVEVLKPSDFYISLHGGIFACIATLGIEKKGNIREPFLVKEEMLRRGMLVNDDTILLLARIWDSGSVFAFNWREYASEIKRTARLRHYLALSATLSEKARAAQADPNEIIAEARASLDELETETNAEDLMSFESIFDGDAPKPKWVVDKLVPAEGITLISAKPGVGKSWLGYYISQCTASGAPLFGRYDVTLGRVLYLNAEGGESLVIYRNRKLWNGLSLEYGEELKKNLPIKYLCKPTVLSSGADFSRLCRLIEDEKADLVVIDPFIEFFDGEENSSRDTSAFFRELRKIIEKTGSAFVVTHHTRKVGFDKP
;
A
#
# COMPACT_ATOMS: atom_id res chain seq x y z
N MET A 1 43.25 -27.53 -4.56
CA MET A 1 43.55 -26.43 -5.51
C MET A 1 42.37 -26.31 -6.45
N THR A 2 41.74 -25.13 -6.48
CA THR A 2 41.00 -24.43 -7.57
C THR A 2 39.90 -23.59 -6.90
N LYS A 3 40.24 -22.39 -6.43
CA LYS A 3 40.03 -21.09 -7.12
C LYS A 3 38.54 -20.81 -7.44
N THR A 4 37.95 -19.95 -6.62
CA THR A 4 36.88 -19.02 -7.01
C THR A 4 37.10 -17.79 -6.14
N GLN A 5 38.02 -16.91 -6.52
CA GLN A 5 37.64 -15.57 -6.99
C GLN A 5 36.37 -15.08 -6.28
N HIS A 6 36.55 -14.28 -5.22
CA HIS A 6 35.53 -13.32 -4.82
C HIS A 6 35.27 -12.41 -6.03
N GLU A 7 34.28 -12.77 -6.86
CA GLU A 7 33.60 -11.76 -7.66
C GLU A 7 33.10 -10.72 -6.66
N ILE A 8 33.53 -9.47 -6.84
CA ILE A 8 32.91 -8.34 -6.18
C ILE A 8 31.48 -8.36 -6.69
N GLU A 9 30.57 -8.92 -5.90
CA GLU A 9 29.15 -8.98 -6.23
C GLU A 9 28.66 -7.53 -6.29
N LEU A 10 28.56 -7.01 -7.52
CA LEU A 10 28.16 -5.64 -7.76
C LEU A 10 26.74 -5.48 -7.22
N LEU A 11 26.58 -4.57 -6.26
CA LEU A 11 25.27 -4.23 -5.72
C LEU A 11 24.35 -3.77 -6.86
N PRO A 12 23.03 -4.04 -6.81
CA PRO A 12 22.08 -3.60 -7.84
C PRO A 12 22.18 -2.09 -8.13
N HIS A 13 22.36 -1.73 -9.40
CA HIS A 13 22.54 -0.36 -9.86
C HIS A 13 22.15 -0.20 -11.34
N SER A 14 21.94 1.05 -11.77
CA SER A 14 21.85 1.41 -13.19
C SER A 14 22.53 2.76 -13.40
N ILE A 15 23.77 2.74 -13.91
CA ILE A 15 24.54 3.96 -14.15
C ILE A 15 23.91 4.78 -15.27
N GLU A 16 23.36 4.09 -16.27
CA GLU A 16 22.68 4.68 -17.42
C GLU A 16 21.44 5.46 -16.98
N ALA A 17 20.64 4.91 -16.07
CA ALA A 17 19.48 5.60 -15.52
C ALA A 17 19.90 6.83 -14.70
N GLU A 18 20.93 6.72 -13.86
CA GLU A 18 21.45 7.85 -13.08
C GLU A 18 21.91 9.00 -13.98
N GLN A 19 22.74 8.72 -14.98
CA GLN A 19 23.24 9.74 -15.91
C GLN A 19 22.12 10.35 -16.76
N SER A 20 21.17 9.52 -17.22
CA SER A 20 20.03 9.97 -18.01
C SER A 20 19.10 10.87 -17.18
N LEU A 21 18.83 10.51 -15.92
CA LEU A 21 18.05 11.34 -15.01
C LEU A 21 18.74 12.66 -14.74
N LEU A 22 20.03 12.65 -14.37
CA LEU A 22 20.80 13.87 -14.09
C LEU A 22 20.77 14.83 -15.28
N GLY A 23 20.94 14.31 -16.49
CA GLY A 23 20.80 15.10 -17.71
C GLY A 23 19.39 15.69 -17.85
N ALA A 24 18.35 14.87 -17.71
CA ALA A 24 16.96 15.33 -17.81
C ALA A 24 16.63 16.46 -16.83
N VAL A 25 17.08 16.36 -15.57
CA VAL A 25 16.81 17.37 -14.54
C VAL A 25 17.66 18.64 -14.68
N MET A 26 18.81 18.55 -15.38
CA MET A 26 19.57 19.75 -15.76
C MET A 26 18.82 20.60 -16.81
N HIS A 27 18.09 19.94 -17.73
CA HIS A 27 17.37 20.58 -18.83
C HIS A 27 15.93 21.01 -18.51
N SER A 28 15.27 20.40 -17.52
CA SER A 28 13.83 20.59 -17.29
C SER A 28 13.47 20.82 -15.82
N ASP A 29 12.87 21.97 -15.53
CA ASP A 29 12.30 22.30 -14.22
C ASP A 29 11.20 21.32 -13.81
N LYS A 30 10.40 20.86 -14.77
CA LYS A 30 9.34 19.87 -14.52
C LYS A 30 9.93 18.51 -14.13
N ALA A 31 10.96 18.07 -14.84
CA ALA A 31 11.65 16.83 -14.51
C ALA A 31 12.32 16.93 -13.14
N LEU A 32 12.98 18.05 -12.84
CA LEU A 32 13.59 18.27 -11.54
C LEU A 32 12.55 18.26 -10.41
N ALA A 33 11.46 19.01 -10.56
CA ALA A 33 10.41 19.09 -9.54
C ALA A 33 9.85 17.71 -9.20
N GLY A 34 9.55 16.89 -10.21
CA GLY A 34 9.08 15.53 -9.97
C GLY A 34 10.16 14.60 -9.42
N ALA A 35 11.41 14.71 -9.88
CA ALA A 35 12.50 13.85 -9.41
C ALA A 35 12.86 14.10 -7.93
N VAL A 36 12.85 15.35 -7.46
CA VAL A 36 13.13 15.67 -6.04
C VAL A 36 12.03 15.23 -5.09
N GLU A 37 10.81 15.00 -5.58
CA GLU A 37 9.72 14.45 -4.77
C GLU A 37 9.91 12.95 -4.48
N VAL A 38 10.56 12.21 -5.39
CA VAL A 38 10.65 10.74 -5.31
C VAL A 38 12.04 10.21 -4.98
N LEU A 39 13.10 10.98 -5.25
CA LEU A 39 14.49 10.55 -5.04
C LEU A 39 15.24 11.40 -4.02
N LYS A 40 16.09 10.71 -3.25
CA LYS A 40 17.08 11.31 -2.35
C LYS A 40 18.48 11.13 -2.95
N PRO A 41 19.45 12.00 -2.63
CA PRO A 41 20.85 11.81 -3.04
C PRO A 41 21.43 10.42 -2.70
N SER A 42 20.99 9.82 -1.60
CA SER A 42 21.38 8.47 -1.17
C SER A 42 20.83 7.34 -2.03
N ASP A 43 19.84 7.61 -2.90
CA ASP A 43 19.26 6.62 -3.80
C ASP A 43 20.18 6.33 -5.00
N PHE A 44 21.17 7.19 -5.26
CA PHE A 44 22.18 6.96 -6.30
C PHE A 44 23.23 5.97 -5.81
N TYR A 45 23.61 5.03 -6.68
CA TYR A 45 24.70 4.08 -6.44
C TYR A 45 26.06 4.79 -6.45
N ILE A 46 26.27 5.69 -7.41
CA ILE A 46 27.49 6.50 -7.46
C ILE A 46 27.28 7.73 -6.56
N SER A 47 28.03 7.81 -5.46
CA SER A 47 27.97 8.92 -4.50
C SER A 47 28.16 10.29 -5.17
N LEU A 48 29.05 10.39 -6.16
CA LEU A 48 29.24 11.61 -6.95
C LEU A 48 27.96 12.02 -7.71
N HIS A 49 27.21 11.07 -8.29
CA HIS A 49 25.94 11.35 -8.97
C HIS A 49 24.89 11.88 -7.99
N GLY A 50 24.78 11.27 -6.80
CA GLY A 50 23.91 11.77 -5.74
C GLY A 50 24.28 13.20 -5.31
N GLY A 51 25.58 13.49 -5.18
CA GLY A 51 26.07 14.85 -4.91
C GLY A 51 25.73 15.85 -6.02
N ILE A 52 25.86 15.45 -7.29
CA ILE A 52 25.45 16.26 -8.45
C ILE A 52 23.95 16.54 -8.41
N PHE A 53 23.12 15.50 -8.15
CA PHE A 53 21.67 15.67 -8.00
C PHE A 53 21.31 16.70 -6.93
N ALA A 54 21.96 16.64 -5.77
CA ALA A 54 21.75 17.61 -4.69
C ALA A 54 22.12 19.05 -5.10
N CYS A 55 23.19 19.23 -5.87
CA CYS A 55 23.59 20.53 -6.41
C CYS A 55 22.54 21.08 -7.39
N ILE A 56 22.06 20.24 -8.32
CA ILE A 56 21.01 20.58 -9.30
C ILE A 56 19.72 20.98 -8.58
N ALA A 57 19.32 20.21 -7.55
CA ALA A 57 18.12 20.49 -6.75
C ALA A 57 18.21 21.87 -6.07
N THR A 58 19.34 22.20 -5.44
CA THR A 58 19.54 23.52 -4.83
C THR A 58 19.53 24.64 -5.85
N LEU A 59 20.20 24.48 -6.99
CA LEU A 59 20.13 25.45 -8.09
C LEU A 59 18.69 25.62 -8.59
N GLY A 60 17.86 24.57 -8.58
CA GLY A 60 16.46 24.66 -8.96
C GLY A 60 15.59 25.46 -8.00
N ILE A 61 15.95 25.52 -6.72
CA ILE A 61 15.31 26.38 -5.73
C ILE A 61 15.77 27.83 -5.91
N GLU A 62 17.08 28.05 -6.04
CA GLU A 62 17.69 29.39 -6.10
C GLU A 62 17.47 30.12 -7.42
N LYS A 63 17.37 29.38 -8.54
CA LYS A 63 17.39 29.92 -9.91
C LYS A 63 16.28 29.33 -10.78
N LYS A 64 15.02 29.36 -10.31
CA LYS A 64 13.84 28.91 -11.07
C LYS A 64 13.80 29.50 -12.49
N GLY A 65 13.47 28.67 -13.48
CA GLY A 65 13.39 29.07 -14.90
C GLY A 65 14.71 29.07 -15.66
N ASN A 66 15.84 28.69 -15.03
CA ASN A 66 17.14 28.58 -15.70
C ASN A 66 17.54 27.13 -15.95
N ILE A 67 18.17 26.90 -17.11
CA ILE A 67 18.83 25.63 -17.40
C ILE A 67 20.07 25.51 -16.50
N ARG A 68 20.31 24.32 -15.94
CA ARG A 68 21.37 24.08 -14.96
C ARG A 68 22.61 23.57 -15.66
N GLU A 69 23.21 24.44 -16.47
CA GLU A 69 24.39 24.15 -17.28
C GLU A 69 25.54 23.54 -16.45
N PRO A 70 26.42 22.72 -17.05
CA PRO A 70 27.57 22.11 -16.37
C PRO A 70 28.39 23.10 -15.56
N PHE A 71 28.56 24.33 -16.07
CA PHE A 71 29.25 25.40 -15.36
C PHE A 71 28.57 25.75 -14.02
N LEU A 72 27.26 25.93 -14.01
CA LEU A 72 26.51 26.28 -12.79
C LEU A 72 26.54 25.16 -11.76
N VAL A 73 26.40 23.91 -12.22
CA VAL A 73 26.49 22.73 -11.34
C VAL A 73 27.90 22.62 -10.74
N LYS A 74 28.95 22.81 -11.55
CA LYS A 74 30.34 22.82 -11.10
C LYS A 74 30.60 23.91 -10.04
N GLU A 75 30.09 25.13 -10.23
CA GLU A 75 30.20 26.21 -9.23
C GLU A 75 29.51 25.86 -7.91
N GLU A 76 28.34 25.20 -7.97
CA GLU A 76 27.65 24.72 -6.76
C GLU A 76 28.40 23.57 -6.07
N MET A 77 28.97 22.64 -6.84
CA MET A 77 29.81 21.57 -6.29
C MET A 77 31.01 22.14 -5.52
N LEU A 78 31.70 23.13 -6.08
CA LEU A 78 32.80 23.84 -5.42
C LEU A 78 32.33 24.56 -4.15
N ARG A 79 31.17 25.23 -4.21
CA ARG A 79 30.55 25.91 -3.05
C ARG A 79 30.31 24.95 -1.88
N ARG A 80 29.99 23.70 -2.18
CA ARG A 80 29.78 22.61 -1.20
C ARG A 80 31.06 21.90 -0.76
N GLY A 81 32.23 22.31 -1.28
CA GLY A 81 33.50 21.67 -0.99
C GLY A 81 33.67 20.29 -1.63
N MET A 82 32.90 19.98 -2.69
CA MET A 82 33.10 18.74 -3.45
C MET A 82 34.38 18.84 -4.30
N LEU A 83 35.09 17.71 -4.46
CA LEU A 83 36.25 17.63 -5.33
C LEU A 83 35.81 17.78 -6.80
N VAL A 84 36.37 18.77 -7.48
CA VAL A 84 36.18 18.98 -8.91
C VAL A 84 37.54 18.90 -9.60
N ASN A 85 37.68 17.92 -10.49
CA ASN A 85 38.85 17.71 -11.33
C ASN A 85 38.40 17.59 -12.80
N ASP A 86 39.34 17.35 -13.72
CA ASP A 86 39.05 17.24 -15.15
C ASP A 86 38.06 16.12 -15.46
N ASP A 87 38.11 14.99 -14.75
CA ASP A 87 37.16 13.88 -14.91
C ASP A 87 35.74 14.27 -14.50
N THR A 88 35.59 15.01 -13.40
CA THR A 88 34.29 15.56 -12.96
C THR A 88 33.72 16.51 -14.01
N ILE A 89 34.56 17.36 -14.60
CA ILE A 89 34.14 18.30 -15.65
C ILE A 89 33.67 17.54 -16.90
N LEU A 90 34.44 16.53 -17.33
CA LEU A 90 34.08 15.66 -18.46
C LEU A 90 32.79 14.88 -18.20
N LEU A 91 32.57 14.41 -16.97
CA LEU A 91 31.35 13.74 -16.57
C LEU A 91 30.13 14.66 -16.67
N LEU A 92 30.23 15.91 -16.16
CA LEU A 92 29.14 16.88 -16.25
C LEU A 92 28.78 17.21 -17.70
N ALA A 93 29.78 17.34 -18.58
CA ALA A 93 29.54 17.53 -20.01
C ALA A 93 28.80 16.33 -20.63
N ARG A 94 29.22 15.10 -20.31
CA ARG A 94 28.55 13.89 -20.79
C ARG A 94 27.11 13.77 -20.32
N ILE A 95 26.85 14.00 -19.03
CA ILE A 95 25.51 13.99 -18.44
C ILE A 95 24.60 15.03 -19.12
N TRP A 96 25.15 16.22 -19.38
CA TRP A 96 24.43 17.28 -20.06
C TRP A 96 24.02 16.89 -21.47
N ASP A 97 24.94 16.30 -22.24
CA ASP A 97 24.68 15.89 -23.61
C ASP A 97 23.66 14.74 -23.66
N SER A 98 23.70 13.80 -22.71
CA SER A 98 22.76 12.66 -22.65
C SER A 98 21.32 13.05 -22.28
N GLY A 99 21.12 14.19 -21.59
CA GLY A 99 19.81 14.62 -21.11
C GLY A 99 18.91 15.33 -22.13
N SER A 100 19.46 15.81 -23.24
CA SER A 100 18.77 16.73 -24.16
C SER A 100 17.69 16.08 -25.03
N VAL A 101 17.79 14.78 -25.29
CA VAL A 101 16.91 14.08 -26.26
C VAL A 101 15.68 13.44 -25.61
N PHE A 102 15.71 13.16 -24.29
CA PHE A 102 14.68 12.35 -23.61
C PHE A 102 14.24 12.88 -22.24
N ALA A 103 14.32 14.19 -21.99
CA ALA A 103 13.95 14.79 -20.70
C ALA A 103 12.51 14.47 -20.23
N PHE A 104 11.63 14.06 -21.14
CA PHE A 104 10.25 13.63 -20.82
C PHE A 104 10.17 12.27 -20.09
N ASN A 105 11.17 11.39 -20.26
CA ASN A 105 11.20 10.03 -19.72
C ASN A 105 11.84 9.95 -18.32
N TRP A 106 12.05 11.09 -17.66
CA TRP A 106 12.69 11.16 -16.33
C TRP A 106 12.06 10.22 -15.29
N ARG A 107 10.75 9.93 -15.42
CA ARG A 107 10.03 9.01 -14.51
C ARG A 107 10.55 7.58 -14.58
N GLU A 108 10.84 7.07 -15.78
CA GLU A 108 11.35 5.72 -15.97
C GLU A 108 12.75 5.58 -15.34
N TYR A 109 13.61 6.58 -15.57
CA TYR A 109 14.94 6.61 -14.96
C TYR A 109 14.86 6.72 -13.44
N ALA A 110 13.98 7.59 -12.92
CA ALA A 110 13.79 7.74 -11.49
C ALA A 110 13.27 6.46 -10.83
N SER A 111 12.32 5.78 -11.48
CA SER A 111 11.78 4.49 -11.03
C SER A 111 12.87 3.42 -10.95
N GLU A 112 13.74 3.32 -11.97
CA GLU A 112 14.84 2.35 -11.97
C GLU A 112 15.90 2.64 -10.90
N ILE A 113 16.27 3.91 -10.70
CA ILE A 113 17.17 4.32 -9.60
C ILE A 113 16.55 3.95 -8.25
N LYS A 114 15.25 4.25 -8.06
CA LYS A 114 14.54 3.93 -6.83
C LYS A 114 14.46 2.43 -6.58
N ARG A 115 14.16 1.65 -7.61
CA ARG A 115 14.11 0.18 -7.57
C ARG A 115 15.46 -0.40 -7.14
N THR A 116 16.55 0.03 -7.77
CA THR A 116 17.89 -0.44 -7.43
C THR A 116 18.33 0.01 -6.03
N ALA A 117 17.98 1.23 -5.61
CA ALA A 117 18.20 1.72 -4.25
C ALA A 117 17.51 0.85 -3.19
N ARG A 118 16.24 0.50 -3.41
CA ARG A 118 15.47 -0.41 -2.53
C ARG A 118 16.15 -1.79 -2.44
N LEU A 119 16.61 -2.35 -3.56
CA LEU A 119 17.34 -3.62 -3.55
C LEU A 119 18.65 -3.53 -2.75
N ARG A 120 19.42 -2.44 -2.89
CA ARG A 120 20.64 -2.22 -2.08
C ARG A 120 20.32 -2.12 -0.59
N HIS A 121 19.22 -1.47 -0.24
CA HIS A 121 18.77 -1.39 1.15
C HIS A 121 18.38 -2.77 1.69
N TYR A 122 17.68 -3.61 0.92
CA TYR A 122 17.35 -4.98 1.33
C TYR A 122 18.60 -5.84 1.58
N LEU A 123 19.62 -5.70 0.75
CA LEU A 123 20.91 -6.39 0.95
C LEU A 123 21.61 -5.91 2.22
N ALA A 124 21.63 -4.59 2.47
CA ALA A 124 22.19 -4.02 3.69
C ALA A 124 21.46 -4.51 4.94
N LEU A 125 20.11 -4.45 4.93
CA LEU A 125 19.27 -4.96 6.02
C LEU A 125 19.53 -6.45 6.28
N SER A 126 19.58 -7.26 5.21
CA SER A 126 19.89 -8.69 5.33
C SER A 126 21.25 -8.96 5.98
N ALA A 127 22.28 -8.18 5.60
CA ALA A 127 23.61 -8.28 6.20
C ALA A 127 23.59 -7.92 7.69
N THR A 128 22.93 -6.81 8.07
CA THR A 128 22.77 -6.38 9.46
C THR A 128 22.04 -7.41 10.31
N LEU A 129 20.92 -7.95 9.81
CA LEU A 129 20.15 -8.99 10.52
C LEU A 129 20.97 -10.28 10.69
N SER A 130 21.74 -10.66 9.65
CA SER A 130 22.62 -11.84 9.71
C SER A 130 23.75 -11.68 10.72
N GLU A 131 24.33 -10.48 10.82
CA GLU A 131 25.35 -10.17 11.82
C GLU A 131 24.80 -10.24 13.24
N LYS A 132 23.64 -9.61 13.48
CA LYS A 132 22.95 -9.65 14.78
C LYS A 132 22.56 -11.07 15.20
N ALA A 133 22.04 -11.86 14.27
CA ALA A 133 21.70 -13.26 14.52
C ALA A 133 22.94 -14.10 14.90
N ARG A 134 24.09 -13.87 14.23
CA ARG A 134 25.36 -14.56 14.55
C ARG A 134 25.94 -14.14 15.89
N ALA A 135 25.77 -12.87 16.29
CA ALA A 135 26.27 -12.37 17.56
C ALA A 135 25.61 -13.05 18.78
N ALA A 136 24.43 -13.65 18.62
CA ALA A 136 23.69 -14.42 19.63
C ALA A 136 23.43 -13.67 20.96
N GLN A 137 23.47 -12.33 20.94
CA GLN A 137 23.28 -11.47 22.12
C GLN A 137 21.95 -10.70 22.12
N ALA A 138 21.27 -10.59 20.97
CA ALA A 138 20.02 -9.86 20.84
C ALA A 138 18.79 -10.78 21.01
N ASP A 139 17.71 -10.27 21.61
CA ASP A 139 16.42 -10.95 21.64
C ASP A 139 15.89 -11.11 20.20
N PRO A 140 15.49 -12.32 19.76
CA PRO A 140 14.88 -12.53 18.45
C PRO A 140 13.72 -11.56 18.14
N ASN A 141 12.95 -11.14 19.15
CA ASN A 141 11.84 -10.19 18.95
C ASN A 141 12.33 -8.78 18.61
N GLU A 142 13.46 -8.33 19.18
CA GLU A 142 14.05 -7.04 18.87
C GLU A 142 14.58 -7.00 17.43
N ILE A 143 15.22 -8.10 16.99
CA ILE A 143 15.70 -8.24 15.60
C ILE A 143 14.53 -8.15 14.61
N ILE A 144 13.40 -8.80 14.91
CA ILE A 144 12.20 -8.75 14.05
C ILE A 144 11.57 -7.36 14.07
N ALA A 145 11.49 -6.69 15.23
CA ALA A 145 10.91 -5.36 15.34
C ALA A 145 11.71 -4.32 14.52
N GLU A 146 13.04 -4.38 14.56
CA GLU A 146 13.91 -3.50 13.79
C GLU A 146 13.83 -3.77 12.28
N ALA A 147 13.77 -5.04 11.88
CA ALA A 147 13.55 -5.41 10.49
C ALA A 147 12.22 -4.85 9.96
N ARG A 148 11.14 -4.95 10.76
CA ARG A 148 9.83 -4.38 10.41
C ARG A 148 9.90 -2.86 10.28
N ALA A 149 10.49 -2.17 11.26
CA ALA A 149 10.62 -0.72 11.21
C ALA A 149 11.36 -0.23 9.95
N SER A 150 12.45 -0.92 9.58
CA SER A 150 13.22 -0.59 8.37
C SER A 150 12.45 -0.86 7.08
N LEU A 151 11.63 -1.92 7.04
CA LEU A 151 10.78 -2.24 5.89
C LEU A 151 9.59 -1.27 5.77
N ASP A 152 8.97 -0.89 6.89
CA ASP A 152 7.86 0.06 6.93
C ASP A 152 8.31 1.45 6.44
N GLU A 153 9.53 1.87 6.77
CA GLU A 153 10.11 3.12 6.25
C GLU A 153 10.21 3.12 4.71
N LEU A 154 10.42 1.95 4.08
CA LEU A 154 10.48 1.81 2.62
C LEU A 154 9.09 1.77 1.96
N GLU A 155 8.07 1.27 2.67
CA GLU A 155 6.69 1.22 2.18
C GLU A 155 5.98 2.59 2.24
N THR A 156 6.47 3.53 3.07
CA THR A 156 5.80 4.83 3.30
C THR A 156 6.12 5.93 2.28
N GLU A 157 6.96 5.67 1.28
CA GLU A 157 7.22 6.65 0.23
C GLU A 157 6.08 6.66 -0.80
N THR A 158 5.20 7.66 -0.71
CA THR A 158 4.12 7.95 -1.67
C THR A 158 4.68 7.96 -3.09
N ASN A 159 4.16 7.12 -3.99
CA ASN A 159 4.60 7.15 -5.39
C ASN A 159 3.98 8.39 -6.06
N ALA A 160 4.78 9.14 -6.83
CA ALA A 160 4.25 10.23 -7.64
C ALA A 160 3.22 9.76 -8.69
N GLU A 161 3.18 8.45 -8.98
CA GLU A 161 2.15 7.80 -9.80
C GLU A 161 0.78 7.73 -9.12
N ASP A 162 0.73 7.82 -7.78
CA ASP A 162 -0.51 7.81 -6.99
C ASP A 162 -1.17 9.21 -6.92
N LEU A 163 -0.54 10.24 -7.51
CA LEU A 163 -1.07 11.60 -7.54
C LEU A 163 -2.06 11.78 -8.70
N MET A 164 -3.33 12.01 -8.36
CA MET A 164 -4.34 12.46 -9.32
C MET A 164 -4.29 13.99 -9.47
N SER A 165 -4.11 14.48 -10.70
CA SER A 165 -4.20 15.92 -11.00
C SER A 165 -5.65 16.40 -10.98
N PHE A 166 -5.88 17.66 -10.61
CA PHE A 166 -7.23 18.22 -10.63
C PHE A 166 -7.81 18.24 -12.05
N GLU A 167 -6.97 18.46 -13.06
CA GLU A 167 -7.32 18.42 -14.48
C GLU A 167 -7.81 17.03 -14.91
N SER A 168 -7.15 15.95 -14.45
CA SER A 168 -7.56 14.57 -14.77
C SER A 168 -8.94 14.16 -14.24
N ILE A 169 -9.51 14.92 -13.30
CA ILE A 169 -10.89 14.70 -12.81
C ILE A 169 -11.92 15.08 -13.89
N PHE A 170 -11.61 16.08 -14.72
CA PHE A 170 -12.55 16.62 -15.72
C PHE A 170 -12.25 16.15 -17.15
N ASP A 171 -10.98 15.87 -17.47
CA ASP A 171 -10.55 15.57 -18.84
C ASP A 171 -10.57 14.07 -19.22
N GLY A 172 -11.47 13.29 -18.62
CA GLY A 172 -11.61 11.85 -18.92
C GLY A 172 -13.04 11.33 -18.79
N ASP A 173 -13.27 10.10 -19.24
CA ASP A 173 -14.52 9.39 -18.95
C ASP A 173 -14.64 9.19 -17.44
N ALA A 174 -15.61 9.83 -16.79
CA ALA A 174 -15.84 9.68 -15.36
C ALA A 174 -16.35 8.25 -15.09
N PRO A 175 -15.55 7.37 -14.45
CA PRO A 175 -16.00 6.02 -14.15
C PRO A 175 -17.18 6.09 -13.18
N LYS A 176 -18.25 5.34 -13.48
CA LYS A 176 -19.37 5.24 -12.54
C LYS A 176 -18.88 4.56 -11.26
N PRO A 177 -19.19 5.09 -10.06
CA PRO A 177 -18.85 4.43 -8.82
C PRO A 177 -19.44 3.02 -8.80
N LYS A 178 -18.59 2.02 -8.53
CA LYS A 178 -19.00 0.64 -8.38
C LYS A 178 -19.51 0.42 -6.95
N TRP A 179 -20.57 -0.37 -6.80
CA TRP A 179 -21.20 -0.65 -5.51
C TRP A 179 -21.45 -2.15 -5.37
N VAL A 180 -21.20 -2.69 -4.17
CA VAL A 180 -21.76 -4.00 -3.79
C VAL A 180 -23.22 -3.83 -3.39
N VAL A 181 -23.53 -2.78 -2.64
CA VAL A 181 -24.91 -2.34 -2.32
C VAL A 181 -25.02 -0.86 -2.67
N ASP A 182 -25.94 -0.50 -3.57
CA ASP A 182 -26.09 0.88 -4.05
C ASP A 182 -26.12 1.88 -2.89
N LYS A 183 -25.23 2.88 -2.94
CA LYS A 183 -25.08 3.98 -1.96
C LYS A 183 -24.71 3.59 -0.52
N LEU A 184 -24.57 2.30 -0.21
CA LEU A 184 -24.32 1.82 1.16
C LEU A 184 -22.98 1.11 1.30
N VAL A 185 -22.62 0.28 0.33
CA VAL A 185 -21.36 -0.49 0.34
C VAL A 185 -20.64 -0.24 -0.99
N PRO A 186 -19.70 0.72 -1.03
CA PRO A 186 -18.92 0.96 -2.24
C PRO A 186 -18.06 -0.27 -2.52
N ALA A 187 -17.83 -0.55 -3.81
CA ALA A 187 -16.75 -1.46 -4.18
C ALA A 187 -15.42 -0.83 -3.78
N GLU A 188 -14.43 -1.67 -3.46
CA GLU A 188 -13.08 -1.21 -3.10
C GLU A 188 -13.07 -0.23 -1.89
N GLY A 189 -13.96 -0.46 -0.92
CA GLY A 189 -14.11 0.43 0.23
C GLY A 189 -14.46 -0.30 1.53
N ILE A 190 -14.45 0.45 2.63
CA ILE A 190 -14.79 -0.03 3.97
C ILE A 190 -16.06 0.67 4.45
N THR A 191 -17.11 -0.12 4.73
CA THR A 191 -18.34 0.33 5.38
C THR A 191 -18.35 -0.13 6.84
N LEU A 192 -18.44 0.81 7.78
CA LEU A 192 -18.50 0.52 9.21
C LEU A 192 -19.96 0.48 9.71
N ILE A 193 -20.36 -0.62 10.33
CA ILE A 193 -21.65 -0.78 11.02
C ILE A 193 -21.40 -0.69 12.52
N SER A 194 -21.70 0.47 13.10
CA SER A 194 -21.47 0.74 14.53
C SER A 194 -22.79 0.87 15.29
N ALA A 195 -22.97 0.07 16.35
CA ALA A 195 -24.16 0.12 17.20
C ALA A 195 -23.90 -0.54 18.56
N LYS A 196 -24.77 -0.26 19.53
CA LYS A 196 -24.74 -0.90 20.86
C LYS A 196 -24.83 -2.44 20.74
N PRO A 197 -24.29 -3.20 21.72
CA PRO A 197 -24.47 -4.66 21.78
C PRO A 197 -25.96 -5.05 21.73
N GLY A 198 -26.28 -6.15 21.04
CA GLY A 198 -27.65 -6.70 20.96
C GLY A 198 -28.61 -6.03 19.97
N VAL A 199 -28.23 -4.93 19.31
CA VAL A 199 -29.10 -4.17 18.38
C VAL A 199 -29.35 -4.89 17.04
N GLY A 200 -28.54 -5.90 16.70
CA GLY A 200 -28.72 -6.71 15.49
C GLY A 200 -27.70 -6.49 14.37
N LYS A 201 -26.49 -6.01 14.68
CA LYS A 201 -25.41 -5.84 13.69
C LYS A 201 -25.12 -7.12 12.90
N SER A 202 -24.94 -8.25 13.58
CA SER A 202 -24.74 -9.55 12.92
C SER A 202 -25.92 -9.96 12.05
N TRP A 203 -27.16 -9.65 12.45
CA TRP A 203 -28.33 -9.90 11.60
C TRP A 203 -28.26 -9.08 10.32
N LEU A 204 -27.87 -7.80 10.40
CA LEU A 204 -27.65 -6.96 9.24
C LEU A 204 -26.49 -7.45 8.38
N GLY A 205 -25.38 -7.90 8.99
CA GLY A 205 -24.24 -8.49 8.28
C GLY A 205 -24.64 -9.73 7.48
N TYR A 206 -25.34 -10.69 8.10
CA TYR A 206 -25.87 -11.86 7.38
C TYR A 206 -26.87 -11.47 6.31
N TYR A 207 -27.72 -10.47 6.57
CA TYR A 207 -28.72 -10.00 5.61
C TYR A 207 -28.07 -9.41 4.35
N ILE A 208 -27.07 -8.52 4.52
CA ILE A 208 -26.26 -8.00 3.42
C ILE A 208 -25.59 -9.14 2.67
N SER A 209 -24.97 -10.09 3.38
CA SER A 209 -24.30 -11.24 2.76
C SER A 209 -25.22 -12.06 1.88
N GLN A 210 -26.45 -12.33 2.34
CA GLN A 210 -27.43 -13.09 1.56
C GLN A 210 -27.97 -12.32 0.36
N CYS A 211 -28.20 -11.01 0.52
CA CYS A 211 -28.56 -10.15 -0.61
C CYS A 211 -27.44 -10.12 -1.67
N THR A 212 -26.17 -9.97 -1.26
CA THR A 212 -25.01 -9.99 -2.18
C THR A 212 -24.86 -11.33 -2.88
N ALA A 213 -25.03 -12.43 -2.16
CA ALA A 213 -24.99 -13.77 -2.72
C ALA A 213 -26.11 -14.08 -3.73
N SER A 214 -27.28 -13.47 -3.56
CA SER A 214 -28.47 -13.75 -4.37
C SER A 214 -28.79 -12.68 -5.42
N GLY A 215 -28.17 -11.50 -5.32
CA GLY A 215 -28.55 -10.31 -6.07
C GLY A 215 -29.89 -9.71 -5.64
N ALA A 216 -30.50 -10.21 -4.55
CA ALA A 216 -31.76 -9.68 -4.04
C ALA A 216 -31.56 -8.26 -3.48
N PRO A 217 -32.50 -7.33 -3.73
CA PRO A 217 -32.37 -5.95 -3.26
C PRO A 217 -32.37 -5.87 -1.73
N LEU A 218 -31.43 -5.12 -1.17
CA LEU A 218 -31.35 -4.89 0.27
C LEU A 218 -32.52 -3.99 0.70
N PHE A 219 -33.27 -4.41 1.72
CA PHE A 219 -34.50 -3.78 2.19
C PHE A 219 -35.57 -3.58 1.09
N GLY A 220 -35.48 -4.31 -0.02
CA GLY A 220 -36.35 -4.09 -1.19
C GLY A 220 -36.17 -2.73 -1.86
N ARG A 221 -35.09 -2.01 -1.56
CA ARG A 221 -34.87 -0.62 -2.01
C ARG A 221 -33.53 -0.41 -2.69
N TYR A 222 -32.47 -1.06 -2.21
CA TYR A 222 -31.12 -0.84 -2.71
C TYR A 222 -30.74 -2.00 -3.61
N ASP A 223 -30.34 -1.69 -4.84
CA ASP A 223 -29.83 -2.69 -5.76
C ASP A 223 -28.52 -3.27 -5.23
N VAL A 224 -28.35 -4.58 -5.44
CA VAL A 224 -27.20 -5.32 -4.93
C VAL A 224 -26.54 -6.04 -6.09
N THR A 225 -25.23 -5.83 -6.22
CA THR A 225 -24.42 -6.55 -7.20
C THR A 225 -24.20 -7.97 -6.71
N LEU A 226 -24.51 -8.95 -7.55
CA LEU A 226 -24.26 -10.37 -7.26
C LEU A 226 -22.76 -10.60 -7.06
N GLY A 227 -22.37 -11.20 -5.93
CA GLY A 227 -20.96 -11.45 -5.61
C GLY A 227 -20.74 -12.54 -4.56
N ARG A 228 -19.51 -13.00 -4.46
CA ARG A 228 -19.04 -13.97 -3.48
C ARG A 228 -18.71 -13.25 -2.17
N VAL A 229 -19.09 -13.86 -1.05
CA VAL A 229 -18.98 -13.30 0.28
C VAL A 229 -18.12 -14.17 1.17
N LEU A 230 -17.12 -13.57 1.81
CA LEU A 230 -16.36 -14.17 2.90
C LEU A 230 -16.79 -13.52 4.22
N TYR A 231 -17.40 -14.29 5.12
CA TYR A 231 -17.87 -13.82 6.41
C TYR A 231 -16.95 -14.31 7.53
N LEU A 232 -16.23 -13.40 8.16
CA LEU A 232 -15.38 -13.65 9.32
C LEU A 232 -16.22 -13.46 10.58
N ASN A 233 -16.67 -14.58 11.16
CA ASN A 233 -17.54 -14.61 12.32
C ASN A 233 -16.73 -14.96 13.57
N ALA A 234 -16.50 -13.98 14.44
CA ALA A 234 -15.85 -14.24 15.73
C ALA A 234 -16.85 -14.52 16.86
N GLU A 235 -18.08 -14.03 16.75
CA GLU A 235 -19.10 -14.20 17.79
C GLU A 235 -20.11 -15.30 17.47
N GLY A 236 -20.33 -16.19 18.45
CA GLY A 236 -21.33 -17.25 18.36
C GLY A 236 -20.86 -18.50 17.62
N GLY A 237 -21.36 -19.66 18.06
CA GLY A 237 -21.01 -20.95 17.46
C GLY A 237 -21.75 -21.22 16.14
N GLU A 238 -21.33 -22.28 15.45
CA GLU A 238 -21.90 -22.72 14.17
C GLU A 238 -23.44 -22.86 14.19
N SER A 239 -24.00 -23.29 15.32
CA SER A 239 -25.45 -23.44 15.49
C SER A 239 -26.21 -22.11 15.32
N LEU A 240 -25.65 -21.00 15.82
CA LEU A 240 -26.25 -19.67 15.67
C LEU A 240 -26.11 -19.15 14.24
N VAL A 241 -24.97 -19.39 13.60
CA VAL A 241 -24.76 -19.05 12.19
C VAL A 241 -25.82 -19.75 11.32
N ILE A 242 -25.99 -21.06 11.50
CA ILE A 242 -26.99 -21.84 10.76
C ILE A 242 -28.41 -21.34 11.03
N TYR A 243 -28.77 -21.12 12.30
CA TYR A 243 -30.10 -20.67 12.69
C TYR A 243 -30.45 -19.31 12.05
N ARG A 244 -29.56 -18.32 12.19
CA ARG A 244 -29.79 -16.96 11.67
C ARG A 244 -29.87 -16.95 10.16
N ASN A 245 -28.96 -17.67 9.49
CA ASN A 245 -28.95 -17.70 8.04
C ASN A 245 -30.19 -18.36 7.47
N ARG A 246 -30.66 -19.49 8.03
CA ARG A 246 -31.91 -20.13 7.59
C ARG A 246 -33.13 -19.23 7.80
N LYS A 247 -33.19 -18.55 8.94
CA LYS A 247 -34.27 -17.60 9.25
C LYS A 247 -34.34 -16.46 8.22
N LEU A 248 -33.21 -15.85 7.90
CA LEU A 248 -33.13 -14.77 6.91
C LEU A 248 -33.44 -15.26 5.49
N TRP A 249 -32.87 -16.41 5.10
CA TRP A 249 -33.04 -16.96 3.76
C TRP A 249 -34.51 -17.29 3.47
N ASN A 250 -35.19 -17.90 4.44
CA ASN A 250 -36.62 -18.17 4.35
C ASN A 250 -37.45 -16.87 4.31
N GLY A 251 -37.06 -15.85 5.08
CA GLY A 251 -37.74 -14.55 5.09
C GLY A 251 -37.60 -13.80 3.76
N LEU A 252 -36.48 -13.97 3.07
CA LEU A 252 -36.24 -13.46 1.72
C LEU A 252 -37.04 -14.19 0.63
N SER A 253 -37.69 -15.31 0.97
CA SER A 253 -38.41 -16.16 0.02
C SER A 253 -37.55 -16.62 -1.17
N LEU A 254 -36.27 -16.88 -0.91
CA LEU A 254 -35.31 -17.35 -1.92
C LEU A 254 -35.25 -18.89 -1.96
N GLU A 255 -35.16 -19.46 -3.16
CA GLU A 255 -35.00 -20.90 -3.32
C GLU A 255 -33.53 -21.33 -3.21
N TYR A 256 -33.28 -22.38 -2.41
CA TYR A 256 -31.96 -23.00 -2.31
C TYR A 256 -31.80 -24.10 -3.37
N GLY A 257 -31.53 -23.68 -4.61
CA GLY A 257 -31.43 -24.54 -5.79
C GLY A 257 -30.09 -25.28 -5.95
N GLU A 258 -30.03 -26.24 -6.88
CA GLU A 258 -28.84 -27.06 -7.17
C GLU A 258 -27.64 -26.25 -7.68
N GLU A 259 -27.87 -25.14 -8.35
CA GLU A 259 -26.81 -24.26 -8.86
C GLU A 259 -26.09 -23.53 -7.71
N LEU A 260 -26.85 -22.95 -6.78
CA LEU A 260 -26.34 -22.36 -5.54
C LEU A 260 -25.65 -23.40 -4.64
N LYS A 261 -26.10 -24.66 -4.64
CA LYS A 261 -25.42 -25.74 -3.90
C LYS A 261 -24.01 -26.03 -4.43
N LYS A 262 -23.82 -25.95 -5.75
CA LYS A 262 -22.53 -26.24 -6.41
C LYS A 262 -21.55 -25.08 -6.29
N ASN A 263 -22.06 -23.84 -6.27
CA ASN A 263 -21.28 -22.63 -6.16
C ASN A 263 -21.82 -21.75 -5.04
N LEU A 264 -21.76 -22.23 -3.79
CA LEU A 264 -22.24 -21.45 -2.66
C LEU A 264 -21.40 -20.17 -2.55
N PRO A 265 -21.98 -18.99 -2.80
CA PRO A 265 -21.20 -17.77 -2.90
C PRO A 265 -20.78 -17.25 -1.52
N ILE A 266 -21.35 -17.77 -0.41
CA ILE A 266 -20.99 -17.36 0.95
C ILE A 266 -20.16 -18.43 1.63
N LYS A 267 -19.00 -18.04 2.18
CA LYS A 267 -18.22 -18.87 3.11
C LYS A 267 -18.05 -18.20 4.45
N TYR A 268 -18.08 -18.99 5.52
CA TYR A 268 -17.92 -18.52 6.90
C TYR A 268 -16.61 -19.01 7.48
N LEU A 269 -15.82 -18.09 8.03
CA LEU A 269 -14.71 -18.42 8.92
C LEU A 269 -15.16 -18.22 10.36
N CYS A 270 -15.48 -19.31 11.05
CA CYS A 270 -15.99 -19.29 12.44
C CYS A 270 -14.90 -19.50 13.50
N LYS A 271 -13.63 -19.54 13.09
CA LYS A 271 -12.47 -19.67 14.00
C LYS A 271 -11.65 -18.38 13.88
N PRO A 272 -11.91 -17.37 14.74
CA PRO A 272 -11.19 -16.12 14.64
C PRO A 272 -9.70 -16.35 14.87
N THR A 273 -8.88 -15.77 13.99
CA THR A 273 -7.45 -15.59 14.23
C THR A 273 -7.25 -14.10 14.38
N VAL A 274 -6.64 -13.69 15.49
CA VAL A 274 -6.32 -12.28 15.74
C VAL A 274 -5.36 -11.80 14.64
N LEU A 275 -5.66 -10.65 14.05
CA LEU A 275 -4.87 -10.03 13.01
C LEU A 275 -3.93 -9.00 13.66
N SER A 276 -2.79 -9.47 14.17
CA SER A 276 -1.83 -8.64 14.90
C SER A 276 -0.57 -8.31 14.10
N SER A 277 -0.32 -9.04 13.01
CA SER A 277 0.88 -8.87 12.20
C SER A 277 0.58 -8.80 10.71
N GLY A 278 1.48 -8.18 9.93
CA GLY A 278 1.38 -8.18 8.46
C GLY A 278 1.34 -9.58 7.83
N ALA A 279 1.85 -10.62 8.53
CA ALA A 279 1.72 -12.00 8.09
C ALA A 279 0.28 -12.51 8.19
N ASP A 280 -0.47 -12.09 9.21
CA ASP A 280 -1.88 -12.44 9.39
C ASP A 280 -2.75 -11.74 8.35
N PHE A 281 -2.51 -10.46 8.09
CA PHE A 281 -3.15 -9.73 6.98
C PHE A 281 -2.82 -10.34 5.62
N SER A 282 -1.58 -10.81 5.41
CA SER A 282 -1.20 -11.51 4.17
C SER A 282 -1.93 -12.85 4.02
N ARG A 283 -2.17 -13.59 5.11
CA ARG A 283 -2.98 -14.81 5.09
C ARG A 283 -4.44 -14.51 4.76
N LEU A 284 -4.99 -13.45 5.35
CA LEU A 284 -6.34 -12.99 5.04
C LEU A 284 -6.46 -12.58 3.56
N CYS A 285 -5.49 -11.84 3.03
CA CYS A 285 -5.43 -11.46 1.61
C CYS A 285 -5.49 -12.67 0.69
N ARG A 286 -4.64 -13.69 0.93
CA ARG A 286 -4.65 -14.94 0.15
C ARG A 286 -5.97 -15.67 0.25
N LEU A 287 -6.55 -15.75 1.44
CA LEU A 287 -7.87 -16.38 1.62
C LEU A 287 -8.95 -15.67 0.79
N ILE A 288 -8.92 -14.34 0.74
CA ILE A 288 -9.86 -13.54 -0.08
C ILE A 288 -9.65 -13.82 -1.57
N GLU A 289 -8.39 -13.89 -2.04
CA GLU A 289 -8.04 -14.19 -3.43
C GLU A 289 -8.45 -15.61 -3.83
N ASP A 290 -8.15 -16.61 -3.00
CA ASP A 290 -8.48 -18.02 -3.23
C ASP A 290 -10.00 -18.21 -3.33
N GLU A 291 -10.75 -17.51 -2.47
CA GLU A 291 -12.21 -17.55 -2.46
C GLU A 291 -12.87 -16.65 -3.48
N LYS A 292 -12.09 -15.75 -4.11
CA LYS A 292 -12.53 -14.71 -5.02
C LYS A 292 -13.67 -13.89 -4.43
N ALA A 293 -13.54 -13.50 -3.17
CA ALA A 293 -14.60 -12.80 -2.46
C ALA A 293 -14.72 -11.36 -2.97
N ASP A 294 -15.93 -10.96 -3.37
CA ASP A 294 -16.26 -9.59 -3.75
C ASP A 294 -16.62 -8.74 -2.51
N LEU A 295 -17.13 -9.39 -1.46
CA LEU A 295 -17.49 -8.80 -0.18
C LEU A 295 -16.89 -9.58 0.97
N VAL A 296 -16.23 -8.88 1.90
CA VAL A 296 -15.72 -9.43 3.14
C VAL A 296 -16.45 -8.81 4.32
N VAL A 297 -17.01 -9.62 5.21
CA VAL A 297 -17.69 -9.15 6.43
C VAL A 297 -16.86 -9.52 7.65
N ILE A 298 -16.53 -8.55 8.50
CA ILE A 298 -15.81 -8.76 9.76
C ILE A 298 -16.78 -8.47 10.92
N ASP A 299 -17.15 -9.49 11.68
CA ASP A 299 -18.17 -9.38 12.73
C ASP A 299 -17.79 -10.11 14.03
N PRO A 300 -17.55 -9.36 15.13
CA PRO A 300 -17.13 -7.95 15.18
C PRO A 300 -15.61 -7.80 15.03
N PHE A 301 -15.15 -6.62 14.59
CA PHE A 301 -13.72 -6.40 14.36
C PHE A 301 -12.87 -6.52 15.62
N ILE A 302 -13.45 -6.22 16.79
CA ILE A 302 -12.72 -6.20 18.06
C ILE A 302 -12.12 -7.56 18.41
N GLU A 303 -12.74 -8.66 17.95
CA GLU A 303 -12.25 -10.02 18.17
C GLU A 303 -11.13 -10.42 17.19
N PHE A 304 -10.91 -9.63 16.14
CA PHE A 304 -9.82 -9.81 15.17
C PHE A 304 -8.68 -8.80 15.40
N PHE A 305 -8.80 -7.94 16.40
CA PHE A 305 -7.92 -6.79 16.62
C PHE A 305 -7.10 -6.95 17.89
N ASP A 306 -5.78 -6.79 17.79
CA ASP A 306 -4.82 -6.97 18.90
C ASP A 306 -4.36 -5.65 19.55
N GLY A 307 -5.11 -4.57 19.36
CA GLY A 307 -4.73 -3.23 19.82
C GLY A 307 -5.65 -2.65 20.88
N GLU A 308 -5.31 -1.46 21.36
CA GLU A 308 -6.22 -0.71 22.22
C GLU A 308 -7.33 -0.07 21.38
N GLU A 309 -8.58 -0.49 21.58
CA GLU A 309 -9.76 0.04 20.88
C GLU A 309 -9.87 1.57 20.95
N ASN A 310 -9.43 2.16 22.06
CA ASN A 310 -9.46 3.61 22.29
C ASN A 310 -8.26 4.35 21.66
N SER A 311 -7.24 3.62 21.20
CA SER A 311 -6.10 4.18 20.50
C SER A 311 -6.50 4.42 19.05
N SER A 312 -6.60 5.70 18.69
CA SER A 312 -6.78 6.10 17.29
C SER A 312 -5.62 5.61 16.42
N ARG A 313 -4.42 5.46 16.99
CA ARG A 313 -3.23 4.93 16.31
C ARG A 313 -3.44 3.47 15.92
N ASP A 314 -3.81 2.62 16.88
CA ASP A 314 -3.89 1.16 16.69
C ASP A 314 -5.04 0.83 15.74
N THR A 315 -6.18 1.48 15.95
CA THR A 315 -7.36 1.35 15.07
C THR A 315 -7.02 1.80 13.64
N SER A 316 -6.30 2.91 13.48
CA SER A 316 -5.86 3.38 12.15
C SER A 316 -4.87 2.42 11.49
N ALA A 317 -3.99 1.77 12.25
CA ALA A 317 -3.06 0.76 11.71
C ALA A 317 -3.83 -0.45 11.14
N PHE A 318 -4.81 -0.96 11.87
CA PHE A 318 -5.66 -2.06 11.41
C PHE A 318 -6.40 -1.71 10.11
N PHE A 319 -7.08 -0.57 10.05
CA PHE A 319 -7.79 -0.15 8.85
C PHE A 319 -6.85 0.17 7.66
N ARG A 320 -5.61 0.58 7.93
CA ARG A 320 -4.59 0.77 6.87
C ARG A 320 -4.22 -0.56 6.22
N GLU A 321 -4.03 -1.61 7.01
CA GLU A 321 -3.76 -2.95 6.47
C GLU A 321 -4.96 -3.49 5.68
N LEU A 322 -6.21 -3.24 6.12
CA LEU A 322 -7.39 -3.56 5.32
C LEU A 322 -7.41 -2.82 3.98
N ARG A 323 -7.01 -1.54 3.94
CA ARG A 323 -6.92 -0.78 2.67
C ARG A 323 -5.89 -1.39 1.72
N LYS A 324 -4.72 -1.82 2.22
CA LYS A 324 -3.74 -2.56 1.41
C LYS A 324 -4.32 -3.84 0.81
N ILE A 325 -5.18 -4.56 1.54
CA ILE A 325 -5.87 -5.76 1.03
C ILE A 325 -6.91 -5.36 -0.03
N ILE A 326 -7.64 -4.28 0.17
CA ILE A 326 -8.64 -3.78 -0.79
C ILE A 326 -7.96 -3.43 -2.12
N GLU A 327 -6.85 -2.69 -2.08
CA GLU A 327 -6.08 -2.31 -3.27
C GLU A 327 -5.59 -3.52 -4.07
N LYS A 328 -5.26 -4.63 -3.38
CA LYS A 328 -4.81 -5.87 -4.03
C LYS A 328 -5.94 -6.72 -4.58
N THR A 329 -7.06 -6.82 -3.85
CA THR A 329 -8.12 -7.81 -4.13
C THR A 329 -9.32 -7.22 -4.87
N GLY A 330 -9.53 -5.90 -4.81
CA GLY A 330 -10.74 -5.25 -5.30
C GLY A 330 -11.98 -5.43 -4.41
N SER A 331 -11.85 -6.14 -3.29
CA SER A 331 -12.99 -6.53 -2.44
C SER A 331 -13.56 -5.34 -1.66
N ALA A 332 -14.87 -5.35 -1.41
CA ALA A 332 -15.49 -4.46 -0.43
C ALA A 332 -15.44 -5.07 0.98
N PHE A 333 -15.37 -4.22 2.02
CA PHE A 333 -15.40 -4.65 3.41
C PHE A 333 -16.60 -4.06 4.15
N VAL A 334 -17.32 -4.89 4.90
CA VAL A 334 -18.29 -4.47 5.91
C VAL A 334 -17.77 -4.90 7.28
N VAL A 335 -17.54 -3.92 8.15
CA VAL A 335 -16.90 -4.15 9.45
C VAL A 335 -17.88 -3.75 10.55
N THR A 336 -18.14 -4.62 11.52
CA THR A 336 -19.03 -4.29 12.63
C THR A 336 -18.25 -3.88 13.88
N HIS A 337 -18.79 -2.89 14.61
CA HIS A 337 -18.20 -2.35 15.83
C HIS A 337 -19.25 -2.08 16.91
N HIS A 338 -18.85 -2.19 18.17
CA HIS A 338 -19.70 -1.91 19.31
C HIS A 338 -19.46 -0.49 19.83
N THR A 339 -20.47 0.38 19.76
CA THR A 339 -20.41 1.65 20.48
C THR A 339 -20.56 1.41 21.98
N ARG A 340 -19.68 1.98 22.81
CA ARG A 340 -19.85 2.00 24.28
C ARG A 340 -21.15 2.72 24.67
N LYS A 341 -21.66 2.41 25.87
CA LYS A 341 -22.69 3.25 26.52
C LYS A 341 -22.07 4.62 26.78
N VAL A 342 -22.43 5.63 26.00
CA VAL A 342 -22.32 7.01 26.48
C VAL A 342 -23.23 7.09 27.70
N GLY A 343 -22.63 7.23 28.89
CA GLY A 343 -23.38 7.58 30.08
C GLY A 343 -24.06 8.90 29.79
N PHE A 344 -25.39 8.91 29.72
CA PHE A 344 -26.11 10.15 29.84
C PHE A 344 -25.87 10.62 31.28
N ASP A 345 -24.94 11.54 31.47
CA ASP A 345 -25.06 12.47 32.59
C ASP A 345 -26.43 13.13 32.42
N LYS A 346 -27.34 12.80 33.34
CA LYS A 346 -28.63 13.49 33.41
C LYS A 346 -28.35 14.97 33.65
N PRO A 347 -29.09 15.87 32.95
CA PRO A 347 -28.98 17.30 33.20
C PRO A 347 -29.32 17.68 34.63
#